data_AF-A0A821GZ87-F1
#
_entry.id   AF-A0A821GZ87-F1
#
_cell.length_a   1.000
_cell.length_b   1.000
_cell.length_c   1.000
_cell.angle_alpha   90.00
_cell.angle_beta   90.00
_cell.angle_gamma   90.00
#
_symmetry.space_group_name_H-M   'P 1'
#
loop_
_entity.id
_entity.type
_entity.pdbx_description
1 polymer ?
#
loop_
_entity_poly.entity_id
_entity_poly.type
_entity_poly.pdbx_seq_one_letter_code
_entity_poly.pdbx_strand_id
1 'polypeptide(L)'
;MIARTERCNAETTEVMKLLKDREWGLMILDEVHTIPAERFRKVLTIVRAHTKLGLTATLVREDDKITDLNFLIGPKLYEANWMELQSLGHIAKVQCAEVWCQMTPDFFQEYVSVTNDKHRRLLLCVMNPNKFRACQFLIRYHERRNDKIIVFSDSMFALERYAKKLDKPYICGKTSQSERIQILQNFQHNPRINTIFVSKVADTSFDLPDANVLIQISSHGGSRRQEAQRLGRILRAKKGTIVEEYNAFFYSLVSQDTVEMYYSAKRQSFLINQGYSYKVITRLASDEDNLFFSTKDEQRQLLEQVLLATDRGEDKEEESSGQVTSSTTSVDRRVGTMNSLSGADETTYMEVKKKPTMNGAARSHKPKHDLFRKYRHYSCGCNGI
;
A
#
# COMPACT_ATOMS: atom_id res chain seq x y z
N MET A 1 -1.38 -21.28 -6.40
CA MET A 1 -2.33 -22.10 -7.19
C MET A 1 -2.09 -23.60 -7.01
N ILE A 2 -0.84 -24.09 -7.02
CA ILE A 2 -0.48 -25.53 -6.90
C ILE A 2 -0.73 -26.15 -5.50
N ALA A 3 -0.72 -25.34 -4.43
CA ALA A 3 -0.76 -25.82 -3.05
C ALA A 3 -2.14 -25.69 -2.36
N ARG A 4 -3.23 -25.56 -3.12
CA ARG A 4 -4.59 -25.45 -2.57
C ARG A 4 -5.12 -26.84 -2.25
N THR A 5 -5.54 -27.07 -1.00
CA THR A 5 -6.06 -28.38 -0.53
C THR A 5 -7.55 -28.58 -0.84
N GLU A 6 -8.26 -27.53 -1.25
CA GLU A 6 -9.68 -27.57 -1.60
C GLU A 6 -9.90 -27.94 -3.08
N ARG A 7 -11.06 -28.54 -3.38
CA ARG A 7 -11.47 -29.05 -4.71
C ARG A 7 -11.06 -28.09 -5.82
N CYS A 8 -10.08 -28.54 -6.61
CA CYS A 8 -9.63 -27.86 -7.81
C CYS A 8 -10.62 -28.13 -8.97
N ASN A 9 -10.80 -27.15 -9.85
CA ASN A 9 -11.55 -27.31 -11.10
C ASN A 9 -10.91 -28.45 -11.94
N ALA A 10 -11.70 -29.09 -12.80
CA ALA A 10 -11.25 -30.22 -13.63
C ALA A 10 -9.93 -29.91 -14.38
N GLU A 11 -9.83 -28.72 -14.97
CA GLU A 11 -8.63 -28.23 -15.67
C GLU A 11 -7.37 -28.17 -14.78
N THR A 12 -7.51 -27.76 -13.52
CA THR A 12 -6.39 -27.67 -12.59
C THR A 12 -5.89 -29.06 -12.18
N THR A 13 -6.79 -30.05 -12.13
CA THR A 13 -6.45 -31.44 -11.81
C THR A 13 -5.64 -32.08 -12.95
N GLU A 14 -6.00 -31.77 -14.19
CA GLU A 14 -5.29 -32.22 -15.39
C GLU A 14 -3.88 -31.62 -15.50
N VAL A 15 -3.74 -30.30 -15.25
CA VAL A 15 -2.44 -29.63 -15.19
C VAL A 15 -1.55 -30.22 -14.08
N MET A 16 -2.12 -30.52 -12.91
CA MET A 16 -1.38 -31.15 -11.82
C MET A 16 -0.92 -32.57 -12.14
N LYS A 17 -1.69 -33.31 -12.94
CA LYS A 17 -1.30 -34.63 -13.41
C LYS A 17 -0.12 -34.52 -14.38
N LEU A 18 -0.19 -33.61 -15.35
CA LEU A 18 0.90 -33.35 -16.30
C LEU A 18 2.20 -32.91 -15.60
N LEU A 19 2.09 -32.07 -14.56
CA LEU A 19 3.23 -31.63 -13.75
C LEU A 19 3.91 -32.78 -12.98
N LYS A 20 3.15 -33.78 -12.55
CA LYS A 20 3.65 -34.95 -11.78
C LYS A 20 4.21 -36.05 -12.67
N ASP A 21 3.57 -36.28 -13.83
CA ASP A 21 3.91 -37.38 -14.72
C ASP A 21 5.16 -37.10 -15.56
N ARG A 22 5.57 -35.83 -15.67
CA ARG A 22 6.75 -35.40 -16.41
C ARG A 22 7.91 -35.04 -15.48
N GLU A 23 9.11 -35.49 -15.83
CA GLU A 23 10.36 -35.00 -15.23
C GLU A 23 10.82 -33.70 -15.90
N TRP A 24 11.17 -32.71 -15.08
CA TRP A 24 11.57 -31.39 -15.56
C TRP A 24 13.08 -31.22 -15.44
N GLY A 25 13.70 -30.61 -16.46
CA GLY A 25 15.13 -30.31 -16.43
C GLY A 25 15.47 -29.21 -15.42
N LEU A 26 14.70 -28.11 -15.44
CA LEU A 26 14.93 -26.91 -14.64
C LEU A 26 13.63 -26.40 -14.05
N MET A 27 13.64 -26.12 -12.74
CA MET A 27 12.58 -25.42 -12.04
C MET A 27 13.06 -24.03 -11.62
N ILE A 28 12.39 -22.99 -12.11
CA ILE A 28 12.67 -21.59 -11.74
C ILE A 28 11.66 -21.16 -10.69
N LEU A 29 12.18 -20.66 -9.58
CA LEU A 29 11.42 -20.20 -8.44
C LEU A 29 11.68 -18.71 -8.25
N ASP A 30 10.64 -17.90 -8.43
CA ASP A 30 10.72 -16.46 -8.19
C ASP A 30 10.32 -16.11 -6.75
N GLU A 31 10.89 -15.04 -6.21
CA GLU A 31 10.75 -14.57 -4.83
C GLU A 31 10.91 -15.69 -3.79
N VAL A 32 12.03 -16.43 -3.91
CA VAL A 32 12.33 -17.66 -3.14
C VAL A 32 12.18 -17.50 -1.63
N HIS A 33 12.37 -16.29 -1.11
CA HIS A 33 12.23 -15.99 0.31
C HIS A 33 10.80 -16.27 0.86
N THR A 34 9.80 -16.41 -0.02
CA THR A 34 8.40 -16.78 0.31
C THR A 34 8.19 -18.30 0.47
N ILE A 35 9.13 -19.12 -0.03
CA ILE A 35 9.02 -20.59 -0.16
C ILE A 35 9.01 -21.38 1.16
N PRO A 36 9.63 -20.94 2.27
CA PRO A 36 9.59 -21.74 3.49
C PRO A 36 8.19 -21.89 4.12
N ALA A 37 7.17 -21.19 3.62
CA ALA A 37 5.79 -21.43 3.99
C ALA A 37 5.38 -22.88 3.62
N GLU A 38 4.64 -23.54 4.51
CA GLU A 38 4.27 -24.97 4.38
C GLU A 38 3.64 -25.34 3.03
N ARG A 39 2.89 -24.40 2.44
CA ARG A 39 2.27 -24.57 1.12
C ARG A 39 3.30 -24.72 -0.01
N PHE A 40 4.39 -23.96 0.05
CA PHE A 40 5.41 -23.96 -1.00
C PHE A 40 6.36 -25.14 -0.89
N ARG A 41 6.63 -25.66 0.32
CA ARG A 41 7.35 -26.93 0.50
C ARG A 41 6.68 -28.08 -0.24
N LYS A 42 5.35 -28.15 -0.22
CA LYS A 42 4.58 -29.17 -0.96
C LYS A 42 4.83 -29.11 -2.47
N VAL A 43 5.04 -27.92 -3.04
CA VAL A 43 5.30 -27.76 -4.48
C VAL A 43 6.63 -28.44 -4.85
N LEU A 44 7.67 -28.25 -4.04
CA LEU A 44 8.98 -28.87 -4.26
C LEU A 44 8.95 -30.40 -4.12
N THR A 45 8.02 -30.94 -3.32
CA THR A 45 7.82 -32.39 -3.19
C THR A 45 6.99 -32.97 -4.35
N ILE A 46 6.05 -32.19 -4.89
CA ILE A 46 5.14 -32.65 -5.95
C ILE A 46 5.83 -32.65 -7.33
N VAL A 47 6.59 -31.60 -7.64
CA VAL A 47 7.21 -31.42 -8.97
C VAL A 47 8.62 -32.00 -8.95
N ARG A 48 8.86 -33.00 -9.79
CA ARG A 48 10.18 -33.62 -9.96
C ARG A 48 11.01 -32.82 -10.96
N ALA A 49 12.07 -32.18 -10.49
CA ALA A 49 13.01 -31.43 -11.33
C ALA A 49 14.47 -31.75 -10.99
N HIS A 50 15.31 -31.92 -12.02
CA HIS A 50 16.75 -32.21 -11.85
C HIS A 50 17.51 -31.01 -11.28
N THR A 51 17.25 -29.81 -11.80
CA THR A 51 17.90 -28.57 -11.37
C THR A 51 16.88 -27.57 -10.86
N LYS A 52 17.27 -26.79 -9.86
CA LYS A 52 16.43 -25.76 -9.23
C LYS A 52 17.19 -24.44 -9.23
N LEU A 53 16.56 -23.39 -9.72
CA LEU A 53 17.08 -22.03 -9.71
C LEU A 53 16.14 -21.16 -8.91
N GLY A 54 16.65 -20.58 -7.83
CA GLY A 54 15.94 -19.61 -7.02
C GLY A 54 16.37 -18.18 -7.34
N LEU A 55 15.42 -17.31 -7.68
CA LEU A 55 15.62 -15.89 -7.91
C LEU A 55 14.97 -15.09 -6.77
N THR A 56 15.75 -14.30 -6.05
CA THR A 56 15.22 -13.38 -5.01
C THR A 56 16.07 -12.13 -4.96
N ALA A 57 15.43 -10.98 -4.81
CA ALA A 57 16.13 -9.70 -4.65
C ALA A 57 16.70 -9.52 -3.23
N THR A 58 16.03 -10.10 -2.22
CA THR A 58 16.46 -10.01 -0.82
C THR A 58 16.40 -11.39 -0.15
N LEU A 59 17.49 -11.81 0.50
CA LEU A 59 17.58 -13.12 1.18
C LEU A 59 17.27 -13.06 2.68
N VAL A 60 17.15 -11.86 3.25
CA VAL A 60 17.00 -11.68 4.69
C VAL A 60 15.72 -12.38 5.21
N ARG A 61 15.84 -13.15 6.29
CA ARG A 61 14.87 -13.73 7.24
C ARG A 61 14.37 -12.78 8.32
N GLU A 62 13.17 -12.91 8.87
CA GLU A 62 12.86 -12.40 10.23
C GLU A 62 12.58 -13.56 11.19
N ASP A 63 12.36 -14.76 10.62
CA ASP A 63 11.99 -15.99 11.31
C ASP A 63 13.13 -17.04 11.29
N ASP A 64 14.38 -16.63 11.00
CA ASP A 64 15.61 -17.46 10.97
C ASP A 64 15.58 -18.76 10.14
N LYS A 65 14.48 -19.07 9.44
CA LYS A 65 14.31 -20.23 8.55
C LYS A 65 15.04 -20.10 7.19
N ILE A 66 16.10 -19.30 7.11
CA ILE A 66 16.92 -19.18 5.88
C ILE A 66 17.69 -20.48 5.63
N THR A 67 18.12 -21.13 6.71
CA THR A 67 18.87 -22.40 6.66
C THR A 67 18.08 -23.50 5.94
N ASP A 68 16.77 -23.55 6.13
CA ASP A 68 15.87 -24.49 5.44
C ASP A 68 15.87 -24.29 3.92
N LEU A 69 16.12 -23.06 3.45
CA LEU A 69 16.12 -22.70 2.03
C LEU A 69 17.31 -23.33 1.30
N ASN A 70 18.46 -23.40 1.97
CA ASN A 70 19.66 -24.07 1.47
C ASN A 70 19.42 -25.57 1.26
N PHE A 71 18.65 -26.21 2.16
CA PHE A 71 18.30 -27.62 2.05
C PHE A 71 17.27 -27.88 0.95
N LEU A 72 16.28 -26.98 0.80
CA LEU A 72 15.19 -27.16 -0.15
C LEU A 72 15.62 -26.93 -1.60
N ILE A 73 16.51 -25.98 -1.86
CA ILE A 73 16.85 -25.53 -3.22
C ILE A 73 18.33 -25.75 -3.50
N GLY A 74 19.19 -25.31 -2.59
CA GLY A 74 20.65 -25.36 -2.72
C GLY A 74 21.32 -24.12 -2.11
N PRO A 75 22.66 -24.08 -2.06
CA PRO A 75 23.40 -22.96 -1.51
C PRO A 75 23.24 -21.69 -2.37
N LYS A 76 23.47 -20.53 -1.75
CA LYS A 76 23.55 -19.25 -2.46
C LYS A 76 24.76 -19.25 -3.40
N LEU A 77 24.52 -19.26 -4.70
CA LEU A 77 25.57 -19.29 -5.73
C LEU A 77 26.19 -17.92 -5.99
N TYR A 78 25.38 -16.87 -5.99
CA TYR A 78 25.79 -15.52 -6.33
C TYR A 78 24.94 -14.49 -5.59
N GLU A 79 25.56 -13.40 -5.18
CA GLU A 79 24.91 -12.21 -4.63
C GLU A 79 25.53 -10.99 -5.28
N ALA A 80 24.72 -10.19 -5.95
CA ALA A 80 25.19 -8.96 -6.56
C ALA A 80 25.37 -7.87 -5.49
N ASN A 81 26.51 -7.19 -5.52
CA ASN A 81 26.76 -6.06 -4.63
C ASN A 81 26.00 -4.80 -5.12
N TRP A 82 25.13 -4.27 -4.28
CA TRP A 82 24.32 -3.08 -4.60
C TRP A 82 25.18 -1.84 -4.86
N MET A 83 26.28 -1.66 -4.12
CA MET A 83 27.16 -0.50 -4.28
C MET A 83 27.86 -0.48 -5.63
N GLU A 84 28.24 -1.65 -6.15
CA GLU A 84 28.85 -1.79 -7.48
C GLU A 84 27.83 -1.52 -8.59
N LEU A 85 26.61 -2.05 -8.45
CA LEU A 85 25.53 -1.77 -9.42
C LEU A 85 25.13 -0.28 -9.43
N GLN A 86 25.21 0.38 -8.28
CA GLN A 86 24.97 1.81 -8.14
C GLN A 86 26.12 2.65 -8.72
N SER A 87 27.38 2.23 -8.55
CA SER A 87 28.54 2.95 -9.10
C SER A 87 28.65 2.80 -10.62
N LEU A 88 28.27 1.63 -11.15
CA LEU A 88 28.14 1.37 -12.59
C LEU A 88 26.93 2.07 -13.24
N GLY A 89 26.07 2.70 -12.44
CA GLY A 89 24.91 3.46 -12.93
C GLY A 89 23.71 2.62 -13.35
N HIS A 90 23.68 1.31 -13.01
CA HIS A 90 22.53 0.45 -13.24
C HIS A 90 21.39 0.72 -12.25
N ILE A 91 21.72 1.19 -11.04
CA ILE A 91 20.77 1.51 -9.97
C ILE A 91 20.88 2.99 -9.59
N ALA A 92 19.74 3.61 -9.27
CA ALA A 92 19.69 4.99 -8.82
C ALA A 92 20.39 5.17 -7.46
N LYS A 93 21.10 6.29 -7.26
CA LYS A 93 21.60 6.65 -5.94
C LYS A 93 20.45 7.18 -5.09
N VAL A 94 20.04 6.38 -4.10
CA VAL A 94 18.93 6.70 -3.21
C VAL A 94 19.46 7.30 -1.90
N GLN A 95 18.94 8.47 -1.53
CA GLN A 95 19.07 9.01 -0.18
C GLN A 95 17.86 8.59 0.65
N CYS A 96 18.08 7.74 1.65
CA CYS A 96 17.08 7.42 2.66
C CYS A 96 17.12 8.48 3.76
N ALA A 97 15.94 9.01 4.09
CA ALA A 97 15.75 10.04 5.09
C ALA A 97 14.60 9.67 6.02
N GLU A 98 14.88 9.62 7.31
CA GLU A 98 13.87 9.43 8.34
C GLU A 98 13.48 10.78 8.91
N VAL A 99 12.21 11.14 8.79
CA VAL A 99 11.71 12.43 9.27
C VAL A 99 10.93 12.21 10.55
N TRP A 100 11.50 12.67 11.66
CA TRP A 100 10.86 12.56 12.95
C TRP A 100 9.86 13.70 13.13
N CYS A 101 8.61 13.31 13.36
CA CYS A 101 7.48 14.20 13.57
C CYS A 101 7.08 14.16 15.04
N GLN A 102 7.19 15.28 15.74
CA GLN A 102 6.71 15.37 17.12
C GLN A 102 5.22 15.09 17.20
N MET A 103 4.78 14.31 18.19
CA MET A 103 3.35 14.11 18.45
C MET A 103 2.75 15.39 19.03
N THR A 104 1.55 15.75 18.59
CA THR A 104 0.77 16.80 19.24
C THR A 104 0.28 16.33 20.61
N PRO A 105 0.24 17.18 21.65
CA PRO A 105 -0.12 16.77 23.01
C PRO A 105 -1.46 16.02 23.12
N ASP A 106 -2.49 16.53 22.44
CA ASP A 106 -3.85 15.95 22.47
C ASP A 106 -3.86 14.51 21.90
N PHE A 107 -3.16 14.28 20.79
CA PHE A 107 -3.01 12.93 20.21
C PHE A 107 -2.14 12.01 21.09
N PHE A 108 -1.12 12.56 21.73
CA PHE A 108 -0.23 11.77 22.59
C PHE A 108 -0.94 11.30 23.86
N GLN A 109 -1.79 12.16 24.44
CA GLN A 109 -2.61 11.80 25.60
C GLN A 109 -3.54 10.63 25.28
N GLU A 110 -4.25 10.67 24.15
CA GLU A 110 -5.09 9.56 23.69
C GLU A 110 -4.29 8.32 23.32
N TYR A 111 -3.09 8.49 22.77
CA TYR A 111 -2.23 7.34 22.45
C TYR A 111 -1.77 6.59 23.69
N VAL A 112 -1.49 7.29 24.79
CA VAL A 112 -1.08 6.69 26.07
C VAL A 112 -2.29 6.10 26.80
N SER A 113 -3.47 6.71 26.71
CA SER A 113 -4.69 6.19 27.34
C SER A 113 -5.09 4.81 26.77
N VAL A 114 -4.87 4.62 25.46
CA VAL A 114 -5.17 3.37 24.76
C VAL A 114 -4.05 2.36 24.97
N THR A 115 -4.29 1.35 25.82
CA THR A 115 -3.30 0.29 26.08
C THR A 115 -3.51 -0.95 25.21
N ASN A 116 -4.76 -1.42 25.08
CA ASN A 116 -5.08 -2.74 24.51
C ASN A 116 -5.46 -2.72 23.02
N ASP A 117 -5.76 -1.56 22.44
CA ASP A 117 -6.10 -1.44 21.03
C ASP A 117 -4.89 -0.97 20.20
N LYS A 118 -4.11 -1.96 19.72
CA LYS A 118 -2.92 -1.71 18.90
C LYS A 118 -3.26 -0.94 17.61
N HIS A 119 -4.45 -1.17 17.05
CA HIS A 119 -4.86 -0.59 15.78
C HIS A 119 -5.23 0.88 15.94
N ARG A 120 -6.01 1.23 16.98
CA ARG A 120 -6.28 2.62 17.37
C ARG A 120 -4.99 3.40 17.64
N ARG A 121 -4.06 2.80 18.38
CA ARG A 121 -2.74 3.41 18.66
C ARG A 121 -1.97 3.71 17.38
N LEU A 122 -1.93 2.76 16.44
CA LEU A 122 -1.27 2.96 15.15
C LEU A 122 -1.95 4.08 14.35
N LEU A 123 -3.28 4.11 14.32
CA LEU A 123 -4.02 5.14 13.60
C LEU A 123 -3.74 6.55 14.15
N LEU A 124 -3.69 6.70 15.47
CA LEU A 124 -3.31 7.96 16.14
C LEU A 124 -1.89 8.42 15.75
N CYS A 125 -0.94 7.49 15.60
CA CYS A 125 0.41 7.80 15.17
C CYS A 125 0.45 8.30 13.72
N VAL A 126 -0.32 7.68 12.83
CA VAL A 126 -0.37 7.99 11.39
C VAL A 126 -1.10 9.31 11.11
N MET A 127 -2.17 9.57 11.87
CA MET A 127 -3.01 10.77 11.74
C MET A 127 -2.50 11.97 12.55
N ASN A 128 -1.26 11.93 13.03
CA ASN A 128 -0.62 13.05 13.71
C ASN A 128 -0.58 14.30 12.80
N PRO A 129 -1.10 15.46 13.23
CA PRO A 129 -1.07 16.71 12.46
C PRO A 129 0.33 17.12 12.00
N ASN A 130 1.36 16.93 12.83
CA ASN A 130 2.73 17.30 12.45
C ASN A 130 3.29 16.39 11.35
N LYS A 131 2.86 15.12 11.34
CA LYS A 131 3.18 14.17 10.27
C LYS A 131 2.53 14.58 8.95
N PHE A 132 1.29 15.06 9.02
CA PHE A 132 0.59 15.63 7.87
C PHE A 132 1.33 16.85 7.30
N ARG A 133 1.76 17.78 8.17
CA ARG A 133 2.54 18.95 7.77
C ARG A 133 3.86 18.58 7.12
N ALA A 134 4.58 17.59 7.67
CA ALA A 134 5.82 17.08 7.09
C ALA A 134 5.58 16.49 5.68
N CYS A 135 4.52 15.69 5.51
CA CYS A 135 4.12 15.16 4.21
C CYS A 135 3.81 16.27 3.20
N GLN A 136 3.02 17.27 3.61
CA GLN A 136 2.68 18.43 2.79
C GLN A 136 3.92 19.22 2.36
N PHE A 137 4.84 19.47 3.28
CA PHE A 137 6.10 20.16 3.02
C PHE A 137 6.93 19.42 1.97
N LEU A 138 7.14 18.10 2.16
CA LEU A 138 7.94 17.30 1.23
C LEU A 138 7.31 17.24 -0.16
N ILE A 139 5.98 17.12 -0.25
CA ILE A 139 5.28 17.15 -1.53
C ILE A 139 5.54 18.48 -2.24
N ARG A 140 5.33 19.63 -1.57
CA ARG A 140 5.57 20.95 -2.18
C ARG A 140 7.03 21.16 -2.57
N TYR A 141 7.95 20.72 -1.72
CA TYR A 141 9.39 20.82 -1.95
C TYR A 141 9.82 20.10 -3.23
N HIS A 142 9.29 18.90 -3.48
CA HIS A 142 9.60 18.12 -4.68
C HIS A 142 8.76 18.50 -5.90
N GLU A 143 7.54 18.99 -5.71
CA GLU A 143 6.73 19.55 -6.81
C GLU A 143 7.42 20.76 -7.44
N ARG A 144 8.10 21.62 -6.65
CA ARG A 144 8.92 22.73 -7.19
C ARG A 144 10.12 22.25 -8.02
N ARG A 145 10.63 21.05 -7.74
CA ARG A 145 11.73 20.41 -8.51
C ARG A 145 11.24 19.62 -9.71
N ASN A 146 9.92 19.57 -9.89
CA ASN A 146 9.25 18.78 -10.91
C ASN A 146 9.62 17.28 -10.83
N ASP A 147 9.76 16.77 -9.60
CA ASP A 147 10.04 15.35 -9.35
C ASP A 147 8.73 14.56 -9.30
N LYS A 148 8.77 13.28 -9.71
CA LYS A 148 7.64 12.36 -9.56
C LYS A 148 7.63 11.76 -8.15
N ILE A 149 6.51 11.94 -7.45
CA ILE A 149 6.30 11.63 -6.05
C ILE A 149 5.23 10.55 -5.89
N ILE A 150 5.58 9.47 -5.19
CA ILE A 150 4.62 8.47 -4.74
C ILE A 150 4.55 8.53 -3.22
N VAL A 151 3.33 8.69 -2.70
CA VAL A 151 3.08 8.69 -1.27
C VAL A 151 2.38 7.39 -0.90
N PHE A 152 2.99 6.63 -0.01
CA PHE A 152 2.52 5.32 0.41
C PHE A 152 1.93 5.37 1.82
N SER A 153 0.77 4.74 2.00
CA SER A 153 0.13 4.54 3.30
C SER A 153 -0.50 3.15 3.38
N ASP A 154 -0.21 2.42 4.46
CA ASP A 154 -0.86 1.14 4.77
C ASP A 154 -2.32 1.34 5.25
N SER A 155 -2.61 2.42 5.99
CA SER A 155 -3.98 2.71 6.43
C SER A 155 -4.76 3.37 5.29
N MET A 156 -5.89 2.75 4.96
CA MET A 156 -6.83 3.22 3.94
C MET A 156 -7.54 4.50 4.38
N PHE A 157 -7.93 4.61 5.65
CA PHE A 157 -8.52 5.84 6.17
C PHE A 157 -7.53 7.00 6.07
N ALA A 158 -6.30 6.81 6.52
CA ALA A 158 -5.26 7.83 6.44
C ALA A 158 -5.00 8.21 4.97
N LEU A 159 -4.84 7.24 4.08
CA LEU A 159 -4.63 7.49 2.66
C LEU A 159 -5.72 8.40 2.06
N GLU A 160 -6.99 8.08 2.30
CA GLU A 160 -8.11 8.87 1.78
C GLU A 160 -8.13 10.29 2.37
N ARG A 161 -7.88 10.42 3.68
CA ARG A 161 -7.87 11.72 4.36
C ARG A 161 -6.74 12.62 3.86
N TYR A 162 -5.53 12.06 3.71
CA TYR A 162 -4.39 12.78 3.15
C TYR A 162 -4.65 13.20 1.70
N ALA A 163 -5.08 12.27 0.85
CA ALA A 163 -5.32 12.54 -0.56
C ALA A 163 -6.41 13.60 -0.79
N LYS A 164 -7.54 13.48 -0.07
CA LYS A 164 -8.66 14.44 -0.18
C LYS A 164 -8.29 15.82 0.32
N LYS A 165 -7.58 15.93 1.45
CA LYS A 165 -7.19 17.22 2.03
C LYS A 165 -6.09 17.92 1.22
N LEU A 166 -5.21 17.16 0.56
CA LEU A 166 -4.13 17.68 -0.30
C LEU A 166 -4.52 17.82 -1.78
N ASP A 167 -5.75 17.49 -2.16
CA ASP A 167 -6.26 17.53 -3.54
C ASP A 167 -5.43 16.69 -4.52
N LYS A 168 -4.99 15.48 -4.11
CA LYS A 168 -4.13 14.59 -4.92
C LYS A 168 -4.84 13.28 -5.29
N PRO A 169 -4.58 12.69 -6.48
CA PRO A 169 -5.12 11.40 -6.86
C PRO A 169 -4.64 10.28 -5.93
N TYR A 170 -5.49 9.29 -5.67
CA TYR A 170 -5.12 8.11 -4.89
C TYR A 170 -5.63 6.81 -5.50
N ILE A 171 -4.89 5.73 -5.28
CA ILE A 171 -5.24 4.37 -5.69
C ILE A 171 -5.41 3.53 -4.44
N CYS A 172 -6.58 2.89 -4.34
CA CYS A 172 -6.94 2.05 -3.22
C CYS A 172 -7.59 0.74 -3.71
N GLY A 173 -7.87 -0.20 -2.80
CA GLY A 173 -8.46 -1.50 -3.17
C GLY A 173 -9.85 -1.39 -3.82
N LYS A 174 -10.59 -0.33 -3.50
CA LYS A 174 -11.93 -0.06 -4.05
C LYS A 174 -11.89 0.61 -5.44
N THR A 175 -10.72 1.08 -5.89
CA THR A 175 -10.58 1.75 -7.19
C THR A 175 -10.78 0.76 -8.34
N SER A 176 -11.60 1.13 -9.33
CA SER A 176 -11.82 0.30 -10.52
C SER A 176 -10.56 0.17 -11.37
N GLN A 177 -10.42 -0.92 -12.12
CA GLN A 177 -9.25 -1.13 -12.99
C GLN A 177 -9.09 0.00 -14.03
N SER A 178 -10.19 0.43 -14.64
CA SER A 178 -10.17 1.51 -15.65
C SER A 178 -9.68 2.84 -15.06
N GLU A 179 -10.17 3.21 -13.88
CA GLU A 179 -9.74 4.44 -13.18
C GLU A 179 -8.28 4.35 -12.75
N ARG A 180 -7.85 3.18 -12.25
CA ARG A 180 -6.45 2.93 -11.88
C ARG A 180 -5.51 3.16 -13.07
N ILE A 181 -5.81 2.55 -14.23
CA ILE A 181 -5.01 2.73 -15.45
C ILE A 181 -4.95 4.21 -15.84
N GLN A 182 -6.08 4.92 -15.76
CA GLN A 182 -6.12 6.35 -16.08
C GLN A 182 -5.26 7.19 -15.13
N ILE A 183 -5.28 6.91 -13.81
CA ILE A 183 -4.44 7.61 -12.83
C ILE A 183 -2.96 7.36 -13.13
N LEU A 184 -2.58 6.11 -13.41
CA LEU A 184 -1.20 5.74 -13.72
C LEU A 184 -0.70 6.38 -15.01
N GLN A 185 -1.49 6.35 -16.08
CA GLN A 185 -1.16 7.01 -17.35
C GLN A 185 -1.01 8.51 -17.19
N ASN A 186 -1.90 9.14 -16.42
CA ASN A 186 -1.78 10.56 -16.10
C ASN A 186 -0.51 10.84 -15.30
N PHE A 187 -0.17 10.02 -14.32
CA PHE A 187 1.06 10.20 -13.55
C PHE A 187 2.32 10.06 -14.41
N GLN A 188 2.36 9.08 -15.32
CA GLN A 188 3.51 8.85 -16.21
C GLN A 188 3.66 9.95 -17.27
N HIS A 189 2.58 10.30 -17.95
CA HIS A 189 2.65 11.13 -19.16
C HIS A 189 2.27 12.60 -18.94
N ASN A 190 1.47 12.91 -17.92
CA ASN A 190 1.05 14.28 -17.66
C ASN A 190 2.05 14.98 -16.72
N PRO A 191 2.77 16.03 -17.18
CA PRO A 191 3.72 16.75 -16.34
C PRO A 191 3.04 17.62 -15.28
N ARG A 192 1.71 17.82 -15.35
CA ARG A 192 0.95 18.56 -14.33
C ARG A 192 0.61 17.71 -13.11
N ILE A 193 0.66 16.38 -13.23
CA ILE A 193 0.34 15.45 -12.13
C ILE A 193 1.61 14.70 -11.76
N ASN A 194 2.24 15.19 -10.69
CA ASN A 194 3.51 14.67 -10.21
C ASN A 194 3.40 13.89 -8.91
N THR A 195 2.21 13.83 -8.30
CA THR A 195 2.01 13.22 -6.99
C THR A 195 0.82 12.27 -7.04
N ILE A 196 1.03 11.03 -6.59
CA ILE A 196 -0.04 10.05 -6.37
C ILE A 196 0.06 9.42 -4.99
N PHE A 197 -1.08 9.10 -4.42
CA PHE A 197 -1.21 8.35 -3.17
C PHE A 197 -1.56 6.90 -3.47
N VAL A 198 -0.90 5.97 -2.79
CA VAL A 198 -1.04 4.54 -3.09
C VAL A 198 -1.13 3.74 -1.79
N SER A 199 -2.08 2.79 -1.76
CA SER A 199 -2.21 1.84 -0.64
C SER A 199 -1.35 0.58 -0.84
N LYS A 200 -1.38 -0.31 0.14
CA LYS A 200 -0.73 -1.63 0.11
C LYS A 200 -1.05 -2.49 -1.14
N VAL A 201 -2.15 -2.23 -1.85
CA VAL A 201 -2.53 -2.97 -3.07
C VAL A 201 -1.45 -2.90 -4.16
N ALA A 202 -0.61 -1.85 -4.14
CA ALA A 202 0.48 -1.71 -5.09
C ALA A 202 1.70 -2.62 -4.84
N ASP A 203 1.80 -3.26 -3.67
CA ASP A 203 2.91 -4.19 -3.43
C ASP A 203 2.71 -5.51 -4.18
N THR A 204 1.46 -5.91 -4.42
CA THR A 204 1.13 -7.25 -4.91
C THR A 204 0.47 -7.27 -6.28
N SER A 205 -0.19 -6.20 -6.69
CA SER A 205 -1.28 -6.32 -7.67
C SER A 205 -1.03 -5.62 -9.00
N PHE A 206 0.00 -4.79 -9.12
CA PHE A 206 0.32 -4.06 -10.36
C PHE A 206 1.70 -3.38 -10.32
N ASP A 207 2.27 -3.13 -11.49
CA ASP A 207 3.51 -2.38 -11.63
C ASP A 207 3.28 -0.89 -11.42
N LEU A 208 4.03 -0.32 -10.47
CA LEU A 208 4.03 1.12 -10.25
C LEU A 208 4.94 1.83 -11.26
N PRO A 209 4.55 3.02 -11.71
CA PRO A 209 5.37 3.86 -12.57
C PRO A 209 6.64 4.32 -11.86
N ASP A 210 7.68 4.55 -12.64
CA ASP A 210 8.94 5.11 -12.18
C ASP A 210 8.72 6.43 -11.44
N ALA A 211 9.28 6.54 -10.24
CA ALA A 211 9.23 7.75 -9.43
C ALA A 211 10.61 8.13 -8.90
N ASN A 212 10.80 9.41 -8.60
CA ASN A 212 12.03 9.93 -8.04
C ASN A 212 11.96 10.00 -6.52
N VAL A 213 10.77 10.19 -5.97
CA VAL A 213 10.56 10.41 -4.54
C VAL A 213 9.51 9.44 -4.04
N LEU A 214 9.85 8.70 -3.00
CA LEU A 214 8.92 7.83 -2.28
C LEU A 214 8.76 8.36 -0.85
N ILE A 215 7.54 8.72 -0.47
CA ILE A 215 7.20 9.15 0.90
C ILE A 215 6.35 8.07 1.54
N GLN A 216 6.84 7.46 2.62
CA GLN A 216 6.12 6.48 3.39
C GLN A 216 5.55 7.13 4.67
N ILE A 217 4.23 7.20 4.77
CA ILE A 217 3.53 7.79 5.92
C ILE A 217 3.41 6.77 7.04
N SER A 218 2.98 5.55 6.74
CA SER A 218 2.82 4.49 7.71
C SER A 218 3.60 3.26 7.28
N SER A 219 4.06 2.50 8.27
CA SER A 219 4.75 1.24 8.07
C SER A 219 4.23 0.22 9.05
N HIS A 220 3.78 -0.91 8.52
CA HIS A 220 3.51 -2.09 9.32
C HIS A 220 4.82 -2.76 9.75
N GLY A 221 4.99 -2.95 11.07
CA GLY A 221 6.24 -3.32 11.73
C GLY A 221 6.88 -4.68 11.40
N GLY A 222 6.40 -5.40 10.39
CA GLY A 222 6.96 -6.68 9.92
C GLY A 222 7.33 -6.69 8.44
N SER A 223 7.34 -5.52 7.78
CA SER A 223 7.43 -5.43 6.31
C SER A 223 8.74 -4.85 5.76
N ARG A 224 9.82 -4.86 6.54
CA ARG A 224 11.13 -4.26 6.16
C ARG A 224 11.62 -4.73 4.78
N ARG A 225 11.38 -6.00 4.47
CA ARG A 225 11.71 -6.59 3.18
C ARG A 225 10.87 -6.08 2.02
N GLN A 226 9.56 -5.98 2.21
CA GLN A 226 8.68 -5.45 1.17
C GLN A 226 9.04 -3.99 0.91
N GLU A 227 9.39 -3.22 1.95
CA GLU A 227 9.84 -1.83 1.82
C GLU A 227 11.11 -1.71 0.97
N ALA A 228 12.16 -2.52 1.20
CA ALA A 228 13.36 -2.47 0.37
C ALA A 228 13.14 -2.95 -1.07
N GLN A 229 12.32 -3.98 -1.28
CA GLN A 229 11.96 -4.40 -2.63
C GLN A 229 11.16 -3.31 -3.35
N ARG A 230 10.22 -2.68 -2.65
CA ARG A 230 9.44 -1.55 -3.14
C ARG A 230 10.35 -0.38 -3.53
N LEU A 231 11.33 -0.05 -2.69
CA LEU A 231 12.34 0.97 -2.98
C LEU A 231 13.09 0.67 -4.28
N GLY A 232 13.60 -0.55 -4.44
CA GLY A 232 14.33 -0.95 -5.63
C GLY A 232 13.49 -1.02 -6.92
N ARG A 233 12.17 -1.24 -6.80
CA ARG A 233 11.26 -1.30 -7.96
C ARG A 233 10.75 0.08 -8.37
N ILE A 234 10.39 0.93 -7.41
CA ILE A 234 9.77 2.24 -7.66
C ILE A 234 10.81 3.29 -8.01
N LEU A 235 11.92 3.33 -7.26
CA LEU A 235 12.88 4.41 -7.39
C LEU A 235 13.72 4.23 -8.66
N ARG A 236 13.70 5.28 -9.49
CA ARG A 236 14.53 5.38 -10.69
C ARG A 236 15.22 6.71 -10.74
N ALA A 237 16.41 6.71 -11.34
CA ALA A 237 17.19 7.91 -11.52
C ALA A 237 16.45 8.85 -12.48
N LYS A 238 16.43 10.14 -12.13
CA LYS A 238 15.98 11.20 -13.03
C LYS A 238 16.87 11.21 -14.28
N LYS A 239 16.27 11.04 -15.46
CA LYS A 239 16.99 11.07 -16.74
C LYS A 239 17.49 12.50 -17.01
N GLY A 240 18.78 12.66 -17.27
CA GLY A 240 19.36 13.94 -17.72
C GLY A 240 19.91 14.86 -16.63
N THR A 241 19.96 14.45 -15.35
CA THR A 241 20.62 15.25 -14.32
C THR A 241 22.14 15.08 -14.42
N ILE A 242 22.82 16.13 -14.90
CA ILE A 242 24.26 16.29 -14.82
C ILE A 242 24.56 16.74 -13.38
N VAL A 243 25.22 15.88 -12.59
CA VAL A 243 25.85 16.23 -11.30
C VAL A 243 24.86 16.63 -10.19
N GLU A 244 24.05 15.68 -9.72
CA GLU A 244 23.58 15.69 -8.33
C GLU A 244 24.11 14.44 -7.62
N GLU A 245 24.48 14.58 -6.34
CA GLU A 245 25.06 13.50 -5.53
C GLU A 245 24.05 12.34 -5.30
N TYR A 246 22.75 12.65 -5.35
CA TYR A 246 21.63 11.72 -5.21
C TYR A 246 20.52 12.03 -6.21
N ASN A 247 19.88 10.98 -6.75
CA ASN A 247 18.94 11.09 -7.88
C ASN A 247 17.53 10.59 -7.52
N ALA A 248 17.40 10.02 -6.33
CA ALA A 248 16.17 9.46 -5.79
C ALA A 248 16.12 9.64 -4.27
N PHE A 249 14.94 9.90 -3.73
CA PHE A 249 14.74 10.17 -2.31
C PHE A 249 13.70 9.23 -1.72
N PHE A 250 14.03 8.68 -0.56
CA PHE A 250 13.08 7.92 0.26
C PHE A 250 12.89 8.62 1.59
N TYR A 251 11.65 9.01 1.90
CA TYR A 251 11.27 9.59 3.17
C TYR A 251 10.42 8.62 3.97
N SER A 252 10.83 8.31 5.19
CA SER A 252 10.01 7.60 6.17
C SER A 252 9.56 8.60 7.24
N LEU A 253 8.26 8.87 7.30
CA LEU A 253 7.69 9.74 8.32
C LEU A 253 7.42 8.92 9.59
N VAL A 254 7.96 9.35 10.72
CA VAL A 254 7.87 8.61 11.99
C VAL A 254 7.40 9.55 13.09
N SER A 255 6.36 9.14 13.82
CA SER A 255 5.88 9.87 14.98
C SER A 255 6.75 9.56 16.20
N GLN A 256 7.36 10.59 16.80
CA GLN A 256 8.24 10.47 17.97
C GLN A 256 7.51 9.90 19.19
N ASP A 257 8.25 9.19 20.05
CA ASP A 257 7.75 8.58 21.29
C ASP A 257 6.61 7.55 21.10
N THR A 258 6.48 7.00 19.89
CA THR A 258 5.49 5.98 19.56
C THR A 258 6.12 4.63 19.21
N VAL A 259 5.28 3.60 19.04
CA VAL A 259 5.70 2.29 18.54
C VAL A 259 6.39 2.36 17.17
N GLU A 260 6.14 3.40 16.37
CA GLU A 260 6.80 3.56 15.07
C GLU A 260 8.32 3.73 15.21
N MET A 261 8.80 4.37 16.29
CA MET A 261 10.24 4.56 16.55
C MET A 261 10.97 3.22 16.69
N TYR A 262 10.36 2.25 17.39
CA TYR A 262 10.92 0.91 17.56
C TYR A 262 11.09 0.18 16.22
N TYR A 263 10.06 0.25 15.36
CA TYR A 263 10.13 -0.36 14.03
C TYR A 263 11.08 0.39 13.10
N SER A 264 11.17 1.71 13.26
CA SER A 264 12.06 2.55 12.47
C SER A 264 13.53 2.25 12.75
N ALA A 265 13.93 2.07 14.01
CA ALA A 265 15.30 1.67 14.35
C ALA A 265 15.71 0.36 13.66
N LYS A 266 14.81 -0.64 13.64
CA LYS A 266 15.05 -1.90 12.91
C LYS A 266 15.15 -1.71 11.40
N ARG A 267 14.36 -0.79 10.83
CA ARG A 267 14.40 -0.43 9.40
C ARG A 267 15.71 0.28 9.05
N GLN A 268 16.13 1.23 9.87
CA GLN A 268 17.41 1.93 9.73
C GLN A 268 18.57 0.93 9.66
N SER A 269 18.67 0.02 10.64
CA SER A 269 19.71 -1.01 10.64
C SER A 269 19.65 -1.87 9.37
N PHE A 270 18.46 -2.25 8.92
CA PHE A 270 18.29 -3.04 7.70
C PHE A 270 18.74 -2.29 6.44
N LEU A 271 18.33 -1.04 6.25
CA LEU A 271 18.71 -0.24 5.08
C LEU A 271 20.21 0.08 5.04
N ILE A 272 20.81 0.38 6.20
CA ILE A 272 22.26 0.59 6.32
C ILE A 272 23.01 -0.69 5.96
N ASN A 273 22.56 -1.86 6.45
CA ASN A 273 23.17 -3.14 6.11
C ASN A 273 23.07 -3.49 4.62
N GLN A 274 22.08 -2.95 3.91
CA GLN A 274 21.97 -3.07 2.45
C GLN A 274 22.82 -2.02 1.68
N GLY A 275 23.49 -1.09 2.39
CA GLY A 275 24.38 -0.09 1.80
C GLY A 275 23.72 1.23 1.40
N TYR A 276 22.48 1.49 1.81
CA TYR A 276 21.82 2.76 1.51
C TYR A 276 22.36 3.92 2.37
N SER A 277 22.51 5.10 1.77
CA SER A 277 22.78 6.34 2.53
C SER A 277 21.58 6.69 3.39
N TYR A 278 21.76 6.86 4.70
CA TYR A 278 20.69 7.08 5.66
C TYR A 278 20.91 8.35 6.48
N LYS A 279 19.88 9.20 6.57
CA LYS A 279 19.92 10.45 7.34
C LYS A 279 18.68 10.59 8.21
N VAL A 280 18.85 11.03 9.45
CA VAL A 280 17.73 11.40 10.33
C VAL A 280 17.53 12.91 10.27
N ILE A 281 16.28 13.34 10.08
CA ILE A 281 15.86 14.73 9.99
C ILE A 281 14.87 14.99 11.12
N THR A 282 15.26 15.84 12.06
CA THR A 282 14.44 16.20 13.23
C THR A 282 13.61 17.46 13.02
N ARG A 283 14.10 18.38 12.20
CA ARG A 283 13.41 19.62 11.83
C ARG A 283 13.49 19.81 10.33
N LEU A 284 12.34 19.96 9.70
CA LEU A 284 12.25 20.42 8.33
C LEU A 284 12.43 21.95 8.35
N ALA A 285 13.15 22.49 7.37
CA ALA A 285 13.28 23.94 7.18
C ALA A 285 11.92 24.50 6.73
N SER A 286 11.06 24.78 7.70
CA SER A 286 9.65 25.05 7.49
C SER A 286 9.35 26.54 7.66
N ASP A 287 9.89 27.35 6.75
CA ASP A 287 9.51 28.77 6.60
C ASP A 287 8.35 28.95 5.59
N GLU A 288 7.61 27.87 5.30
CA GLU A 288 6.51 27.94 4.33
C GLU A 288 5.20 28.37 4.96
N ASP A 289 4.65 29.45 4.42
CA ASP A 289 3.29 29.90 4.69
C ASP A 289 2.26 28.87 4.15
N ASN A 290 1.17 28.68 4.90
CA ASN A 290 0.02 27.81 4.57
C ASN A 290 0.22 26.29 4.72
N LEU A 291 0.76 25.85 5.85
CA LEU A 291 0.64 24.46 6.29
C LEU A 291 -0.72 24.18 6.93
N PHE A 292 -1.30 23.02 6.63
CA PHE A 292 -2.58 22.59 7.21
C PHE A 292 -2.45 22.27 8.70
N PHE A 293 -3.60 22.27 9.39
CA PHE A 293 -3.69 22.01 10.83
C PHE A 293 -2.91 23.01 11.67
N SER A 294 -2.75 24.26 11.20
CA SER A 294 -2.05 25.35 11.91
C SER A 294 -2.72 25.67 13.24
N THR A 295 -4.05 25.64 13.28
CA THR A 295 -4.87 25.96 14.46
C THR A 295 -5.14 24.71 15.32
N LYS A 296 -5.29 24.91 16.63
CA LYS A 296 -5.64 23.81 17.56
C LYS A 296 -7.04 23.24 17.29
N ASP A 297 -7.97 24.05 16.79
CA ASP A 297 -9.34 23.60 16.53
C ASP A 297 -9.40 22.62 15.36
N GLU A 298 -8.63 22.85 14.29
CA GLU A 298 -8.50 21.87 13.20
C GLU A 298 -7.88 20.55 13.67
N GLN A 299 -6.90 20.63 14.59
CA GLN A 299 -6.27 19.43 15.18
C GLN A 299 -7.27 18.64 16.03
N ARG A 300 -8.10 19.32 16.83
CA ARG A 300 -9.16 18.68 17.63
C ARG A 300 -10.23 18.03 16.76
N GLN A 301 -10.67 18.70 15.70
CA GLN A 301 -11.62 18.13 14.74
C GLN A 301 -11.04 16.87 14.07
N LEU A 302 -9.74 16.88 13.74
CA LEU A 302 -9.08 15.70 13.22
C LEU A 302 -9.07 14.57 14.24
N LEU A 303 -8.73 14.87 15.49
CA LEU A 303 -8.71 13.89 16.57
C LEU A 303 -10.09 13.25 16.75
N GLU A 304 -11.16 14.04 16.84
CA GLU A 304 -12.53 13.53 16.97
C GLU A 304 -12.89 12.58 15.81
N GLN A 305 -12.54 12.94 14.57
CA GLN A 305 -12.76 12.07 13.41
C GLN A 305 -11.99 10.75 13.50
N VAL A 306 -10.77 10.77 14.04
CA VAL A 306 -9.95 9.57 14.24
C VAL A 306 -10.55 8.66 15.31
N LEU A 307 -11.01 9.23 16.43
CA LEU A 307 -11.67 8.46 17.50
C LEU A 307 -12.95 7.81 16.96
N LEU A 308 -13.80 8.56 16.25
CA LEU A 308 -15.02 8.04 15.63
C LEU A 308 -14.75 6.94 14.59
N ALA A 309 -13.73 7.11 13.74
CA ALA A 309 -13.37 6.12 12.73
C ALA A 309 -12.89 4.81 13.35
N THR A 310 -12.15 4.91 14.46
CA THR A 310 -11.72 3.73 15.22
C THR A 310 -12.92 2.98 15.80
N ASP A 311 -13.86 3.71 16.41
CA ASP A 311 -15.05 3.12 17.02
C ASP A 311 -15.94 2.40 15.99
N ARG A 312 -15.94 2.88 14.75
CA ARG A 312 -16.65 2.26 13.61
C ARG A 312 -15.88 1.12 12.94
N GLY A 313 -14.59 0.92 13.28
CA GLY A 313 -13.74 -0.09 12.67
C GLY A 313 -13.43 0.16 11.19
N GLU A 314 -13.54 1.40 10.70
CA GLU A 314 -13.37 1.75 9.26
C GLU A 314 -11.95 1.50 8.73
N ASP A 315 -10.97 1.36 9.62
CA ASP A 315 -9.57 1.06 9.30
C ASP A 315 -9.20 -0.42 9.39
N LYS A 316 -10.14 -1.30 9.75
CA LYS A 316 -9.94 -2.75 9.64
C LYS A 316 -10.17 -3.13 8.18
N GLU A 317 -9.10 -3.16 7.38
CA GLU A 317 -9.17 -3.94 6.15
C GLU A 317 -9.60 -5.36 6.52
N GLU A 318 -10.64 -5.88 5.86
CA GLU A 318 -10.93 -7.30 5.89
C GLU A 318 -9.65 -8.02 5.46
N GLU A 319 -8.94 -8.64 6.40
CA GLU A 319 -8.00 -9.68 6.07
C GLU A 319 -8.79 -10.72 5.29
N SER A 320 -8.66 -10.74 3.96
CA SER A 320 -9.21 -11.82 3.14
C SER A 320 -8.35 -13.07 3.34
N SER A 321 -8.28 -13.56 4.58
CA SER A 321 -8.13 -14.99 4.81
C SER A 321 -9.48 -15.60 4.46
N GLY A 322 -9.56 -16.24 3.29
CA GLY A 322 -10.76 -16.95 2.85
C GLY A 322 -11.21 -17.96 3.90
N GLN A 323 -12.19 -17.55 4.71
CA GLN A 323 -13.09 -18.42 5.43
C GLN A 323 -14.49 -17.85 5.19
N VAL A 324 -15.25 -18.55 4.36
CA VAL A 324 -16.68 -18.35 4.23
C VAL A 324 -17.30 -18.73 5.56
N THR A 325 -17.56 -17.74 6.42
CA THR A 325 -18.42 -17.94 7.59
C THR A 325 -19.81 -17.44 7.26
N SER A 326 -20.76 -18.36 7.39
CA SER A 326 -22.19 -18.25 7.18
C SER A 326 -22.80 -16.92 7.61
N SER A 327 -23.63 -16.37 6.71
CA SER A 327 -24.55 -15.25 6.90
C SER A 327 -25.24 -15.27 8.26
N THR A 328 -24.88 -14.32 9.12
CA THR A 328 -25.69 -13.95 10.29
C THR A 328 -26.44 -12.67 9.93
N THR A 329 -27.74 -12.81 9.75
CA THR A 329 -28.70 -11.74 9.45
C THR A 329 -28.75 -10.78 10.64
N SER A 330 -28.31 -9.54 10.47
CA SER A 330 -28.47 -8.47 11.46
C SER A 330 -29.94 -8.01 11.48
N VAL A 331 -30.63 -8.30 12.59
CA VAL A 331 -32.02 -7.86 12.84
C VAL A 331 -32.01 -6.42 13.35
N ASP A 332 -32.62 -5.52 12.58
CA ASP A 332 -32.79 -4.11 12.90
C ASP A 332 -34.11 -3.94 13.69
N ARG A 333 -34.06 -3.62 14.99
CA ARG A 333 -35.25 -3.45 15.83
C ARG A 333 -35.83 -2.05 15.67
N ARG A 334 -36.93 -1.91 14.92
CA ARG A 334 -37.77 -0.69 14.96
C ARG A 334 -38.79 -0.78 16.09
N VAL A 335 -38.89 0.29 16.88
CA VAL A 335 -39.90 0.47 17.94
C VAL A 335 -41.27 0.70 17.27
N GLY A 336 -42.19 -0.23 17.46
CA GLY A 336 -43.57 -0.16 16.97
C GLY A 336 -44.55 0.21 18.09
N THR A 337 -45.54 1.03 17.73
CA THR A 337 -46.61 1.57 18.57
C THR A 337 -47.55 0.48 19.10
N MET A 338 -48.08 0.65 20.32
CA MET A 338 -48.82 -0.33 21.17
C MET A 338 -50.06 -1.04 20.59
N ASN A 339 -50.44 -0.84 19.31
CA ASN A 339 -51.64 -1.44 18.72
C ASN A 339 -51.40 -2.77 17.98
N SER A 340 -50.20 -3.35 18.01
CA SER A 340 -49.88 -4.61 17.30
C SER A 340 -49.78 -5.85 18.22
N LEU A 341 -50.43 -5.82 19.39
CA LEU A 341 -50.38 -6.89 20.40
C LEU A 341 -51.63 -7.80 20.42
N SER A 342 -52.61 -7.60 19.53
CA SER A 342 -53.72 -8.54 19.35
C SER A 342 -53.39 -9.52 18.22
N GLY A 343 -52.95 -10.72 18.59
CA GLY A 343 -52.61 -11.79 17.67
C GLY A 343 -53.79 -12.22 16.81
N ALA A 344 -53.74 -11.82 15.54
CA ALA A 344 -54.38 -12.46 14.41
C ALA A 344 -53.85 -11.73 13.17
N ASP A 345 -52.89 -12.32 12.46
CA ASP A 345 -52.80 -12.19 10.99
C ASP A 345 -51.77 -13.19 10.43
N GLU A 346 -52.25 -13.95 9.46
CA GLU A 346 -51.58 -15.04 8.75
C GLU A 346 -50.31 -14.59 8.01
N THR A 347 -49.28 -15.42 8.14
CA THR A 347 -48.02 -15.31 7.40
C THR A 347 -48.24 -15.49 5.89
N THR A 348 -48.33 -14.39 5.15
CA THR A 348 -48.37 -14.41 3.68
C THR A 348 -46.97 -14.13 3.12
N TYR A 349 -46.38 -15.14 2.48
CA TYR A 349 -45.09 -15.08 1.78
C TYR A 349 -45.26 -14.30 0.46
N MET A 350 -44.62 -13.13 0.31
CA MET A 350 -44.58 -12.40 -0.96
C MET A 350 -43.20 -12.51 -1.63
N GLU A 351 -43.10 -13.35 -2.66
CA GLU A 351 -42.00 -13.33 -3.62
C GLU A 351 -42.11 -12.11 -4.55
N VAL A 352 -41.13 -11.20 -4.50
CA VAL A 352 -41.02 -10.13 -5.51
C VAL A 352 -40.15 -10.63 -6.68
N LYS A 353 -40.80 -11.15 -7.72
CA LYS A 353 -40.19 -11.40 -9.04
C LYS A 353 -39.93 -10.07 -9.76
N LYS A 354 -38.66 -9.79 -10.08
CA LYS A 354 -38.27 -8.72 -11.01
C LYS A 354 -38.73 -9.07 -12.44
N LYS A 355 -39.55 -8.22 -13.05
CA LYS A 355 -39.79 -8.21 -14.51
C LYS A 355 -38.88 -7.17 -15.20
N PRO A 356 -38.48 -7.42 -16.46
CA PRO A 356 -37.55 -6.59 -17.21
C PRO A 356 -38.29 -5.48 -17.96
N THR A 357 -37.67 -4.31 -18.11
CA THR A 357 -38.03 -3.36 -19.16
C THR A 357 -36.78 -2.74 -19.77
N MET A 358 -36.65 -2.96 -21.08
CA MET A 358 -35.81 -2.16 -21.95
C MET A 358 -36.38 -0.75 -22.05
N ASN A 359 -35.50 0.25 -21.96
CA ASN A 359 -35.55 1.42 -22.83
C ASN A 359 -34.15 2.04 -22.89
N GLY A 360 -33.65 2.14 -24.13
CA GLY A 360 -32.39 2.78 -24.46
C GLY A 360 -32.44 4.27 -24.20
N ALA A 361 -31.55 4.74 -23.34
CA ALA A 361 -31.06 6.10 -23.33
C ALA A 361 -29.61 6.03 -22.85
N ALA A 362 -28.68 6.47 -23.70
CA ALA A 362 -27.25 6.48 -23.44
C ALA A 362 -26.94 7.24 -22.14
N ARG A 363 -26.71 6.50 -21.04
CA ARG A 363 -26.20 7.07 -19.80
C ARG A 363 -24.69 7.26 -19.95
N SER A 364 -24.29 8.49 -20.26
CA SER A 364 -22.91 8.94 -20.17
C SER A 364 -22.31 8.52 -18.82
N HIS A 365 -21.28 7.68 -18.85
CA HIS A 365 -20.49 7.35 -17.68
C HIS A 365 -19.78 8.62 -17.18
N LYS A 366 -20.34 9.26 -16.16
CA LYS A 366 -19.62 10.27 -15.38
C LYS A 366 -18.60 9.53 -14.51
N PRO A 367 -17.29 9.84 -14.59
CA PRO A 367 -16.31 9.30 -13.66
C PRO A 367 -16.61 9.82 -12.25
N LYS A 368 -16.52 8.94 -11.25
CA LYS A 368 -16.85 9.22 -9.84
C LYS A 368 -15.86 10.15 -9.15
N HIS A 369 -14.71 10.47 -9.76
CA HIS A 369 -13.72 11.35 -9.15
C HIS A 369 -13.82 12.77 -9.71
N ASP A 370 -14.25 13.72 -8.87
CA ASP A 370 -14.38 15.14 -9.24
C ASP A 370 -13.03 15.82 -9.54
N LEU A 371 -11.89 15.20 -9.21
CA LEU A 371 -10.55 15.77 -9.38
C LEU A 371 -10.12 15.91 -10.85
N PHE A 372 -10.52 14.97 -11.71
CA PHE A 372 -10.18 15.03 -13.14
C PHE A 372 -11.07 15.99 -13.93
N ARG A 373 -12.11 16.57 -13.30
CA ARG A 373 -13.00 17.53 -13.95
C ARG A 373 -12.28 18.85 -14.25
N LYS A 374 -11.30 19.26 -13.43
CA LYS A 374 -10.45 20.44 -13.67
C LYS A 374 -9.53 20.30 -14.90
N TYR A 375 -9.12 19.07 -15.24
CA TYR A 375 -8.16 18.82 -16.32
C TYR A 375 -8.79 18.38 -17.65
N ARG A 376 -10.11 18.20 -17.68
CA ARG A 376 -10.87 17.78 -18.88
C ARG A 376 -10.97 18.84 -19.98
N HIS A 377 -10.68 20.11 -19.68
CA HIS A 377 -10.99 21.23 -20.58
C HIS A 377 -9.87 21.63 -21.57
N TYR A 378 -8.71 20.96 -21.60
CA TYR A 378 -7.58 21.45 -22.40
C TYR A 378 -6.91 20.42 -23.33
N SER A 379 -7.51 19.24 -23.52
CA SER A 379 -7.04 18.23 -24.49
C SER A 379 -7.75 18.27 -25.85
N CYS A 380 -8.57 19.29 -26.12
CA CYS A 380 -9.14 19.57 -27.44
C CYS A 380 -8.70 20.96 -27.89
N GLY A 381 -7.59 21.04 -28.63
CA GLY A 381 -7.11 22.32 -29.16
C GLY A 381 -5.72 22.23 -29.75
N CYS A 382 -5.52 21.35 -30.74
CA CYS A 382 -4.48 21.45 -31.78
C CYS A 382 -4.74 20.35 -32.82
N ASN A 383 -5.63 20.64 -33.76
CA ASN A 383 -5.64 20.09 -35.12
C ASN A 383 -6.50 21.04 -35.96
N GLY A 384 -5.83 21.96 -36.63
CA GLY A 384 -6.46 23.00 -37.43
C GLY A 384 -5.50 24.15 -37.69
N ILE A 385 -4.50 23.90 -38.54
CA ILE A 385 -4.10 24.65 -39.75
C ILE A 385 -3.02 23.82 -40.44
#